data_AF-A0AAD8FNR2-F1
#
_entry.id   AF-A0AAD8FNR2-F1
#
_cell.length_a   1.000
_cell.length_b   1.000
_cell.length_c   1.000
_cell.angle_alpha   90.00
_cell.angle_beta   90.00
_cell.angle_gamma   90.00
#
_symmetry.space_group_name_H-M   'P 1'
#
loop_
_entity.id
_entity.type
_entity.pdbx_description
1 polymer ?
#
loop_
_entity_poly.entity_id
_entity_poly.type
_entity_poly.pdbx_seq_one_letter_code
_entity_poly.pdbx_strand_id
1 'polypeptide(L)'
;MDTIHLAGVILWTSQCFSVMQIRVSGSCQSRWFGPSCQFQCHCSGNDRCTADGQCSGKCAKGWFGLKCQFADLATVRDCFVITMPSSKSISWLTDGDDTTCNTDPCVQAIKLTWSQDYWIRSIRLTVNDTDQLMNFEIHCSNPTTIARLDNRTIEYMCDMSSNESLLVTGPGLLSLCSLYVNGGRNVALKQKAHQTNNYHTHLAHLAVDGDRISNLTTCTHTSVNDPAPPTWTLEMDSPKTVYQIVLYNREDCCQERLRNFHLKAMNITDALIFQYNDTSVGNKLRYDVQFALREPISKLTITATPKAESQYKYAILTLCEVEIFGECAMGTWGLLCDKTCPELCRNVSCHQEAGECFDSFGHCDLHNSNGGKVQLTFDTGLGIGVAIGVVLIIILEIVAAVFLYKRWQQNRRLCLSDKPYDSLHKSDSEISHYKTLQFQTLQFKRLLKNDIMTELRSDETRSSAAERESQTSYEPMSSLATQSPTQLSKHISVCKNDYRTSSLYANM
;
A
#
# COMPACT_ATOMS: atom_id res chain seq x y z
N MET A 1 14.43 -66.04 61.27
CA MET A 1 15.03 -64.75 61.68
C MET A 1 14.52 -63.78 60.64
N ASP A 2 13.29 -63.32 60.84
CA ASP A 2 12.48 -62.71 59.80
C ASP A 2 12.16 -61.28 60.22
N THR A 3 12.66 -60.36 59.41
CA THR A 3 12.79 -58.93 59.69
C THR A 3 11.48 -58.18 59.57
N ILE A 4 11.33 -57.23 60.48
CA ILE A 4 10.17 -56.40 60.82
C ILE A 4 9.93 -55.28 59.79
N HIS A 5 8.65 -54.98 59.55
CA HIS A 5 8.11 -53.84 58.81
C HIS A 5 8.55 -52.47 59.36
N LEU A 6 8.81 -51.50 58.48
CA LEU A 6 8.50 -50.09 58.74
C LEU A 6 8.13 -49.35 57.45
N ALA A 7 6.99 -48.67 57.51
CA ALA A 7 6.39 -47.85 56.46
C ALA A 7 7.18 -46.55 56.23
N GLY A 8 7.26 -46.12 54.96
CA GLY A 8 7.92 -44.88 54.54
C GLY A 8 7.05 -44.10 53.56
N VAL A 9 6.71 -42.88 53.98
CA VAL A 9 5.76 -41.91 53.42
C VAL A 9 6.13 -41.44 52.00
N ILE A 10 5.10 -41.33 51.14
CA ILE A 10 5.16 -40.73 49.80
C ILE A 10 5.09 -39.20 49.94
N LEU A 11 6.13 -38.49 49.48
CA LEU A 11 6.11 -37.04 49.28
C LEU A 11 6.37 -36.75 47.79
N TRP A 12 5.33 -36.26 47.11
CA TRP A 12 5.41 -35.71 45.77
C TRP A 12 5.99 -34.29 45.85
N THR A 13 7.21 -34.08 45.32
CA THR A 13 7.71 -32.73 45.07
C THR A 13 7.57 -32.40 43.59
N SER A 14 6.59 -31.55 43.28
CA SER A 14 6.43 -30.91 41.98
C SER A 14 7.66 -30.05 41.67
N GLN A 15 8.51 -30.51 40.74
CA GLN A 15 9.54 -29.65 40.16
C GLN A 15 8.89 -28.81 39.06
N CYS A 16 8.69 -27.53 39.34
CA CYS A 16 8.51 -26.50 38.32
C CYS A 16 9.76 -26.49 37.44
N PHE A 17 9.63 -26.95 36.19
CA PHE A 17 10.55 -26.58 35.13
C PHE A 17 10.35 -25.08 34.84
N SER A 18 11.07 -24.23 35.55
CA SER A 18 11.33 -22.87 35.08
C SER A 18 12.16 -23.01 33.81
N VAL A 19 11.54 -22.72 32.67
CA VAL A 19 12.26 -22.40 31.42
C VAL A 19 13.07 -21.15 31.73
N MET A 20 14.32 -21.35 32.11
CA MET A 20 15.30 -20.29 32.19
C MET A 20 15.53 -19.85 30.74
N GLN A 21 14.79 -18.82 30.31
CA GLN A 21 15.14 -18.07 29.12
C GLN A 21 16.56 -17.56 29.35
N ILE A 22 17.52 -18.20 28.70
CA ILE A 22 18.86 -17.65 28.56
C ILE A 22 18.67 -16.40 27.70
N ARG A 23 18.43 -15.25 28.34
CA ARG A 23 18.68 -13.96 27.71
C ARG A 23 20.19 -13.87 27.53
N VAL A 24 20.69 -14.36 26.40
CA VAL A 24 21.98 -13.93 25.89
C VAL A 24 21.81 -12.45 25.58
N SER A 25 22.05 -11.62 26.58
CA SER A 25 22.24 -10.18 26.43
C SER A 25 23.66 -9.95 25.90
N GLY A 26 23.98 -10.62 24.79
CA GLY A 26 25.11 -10.27 23.97
C GLY A 26 24.73 -9.03 23.20
N SER A 27 25.44 -7.92 23.39
CA SER A 27 25.27 -6.76 22.53
C SER A 27 25.52 -7.20 21.09
N CYS A 28 24.58 -6.91 20.19
CA CYS A 28 24.75 -7.19 18.78
C CYS A 28 26.01 -6.54 18.22
N GLN A 29 26.58 -7.15 17.18
CA GLN A 29 27.65 -6.53 16.41
C GLN A 29 27.20 -5.13 15.94
N SER A 30 28.17 -4.24 15.73
CA SER A 30 27.90 -2.89 15.25
C SER A 30 27.02 -2.94 14.00
N ARG A 31 25.95 -2.13 13.97
CA ARG A 31 24.90 -2.07 12.92
C ARG A 31 23.84 -3.17 12.93
N TRP A 32 23.71 -3.92 14.01
CA TRP A 32 22.62 -4.89 14.18
C TRP A 32 21.88 -4.64 15.49
N PHE A 33 20.58 -4.96 15.51
CA PHE A 33 19.74 -4.85 16.71
C PHE A 33 18.65 -5.92 16.73
N GLY A 34 17.92 -5.99 17.84
CA GLY A 34 16.87 -7.00 18.07
C GLY A 34 17.36 -8.20 18.89
N PRO A 35 16.43 -9.07 19.31
CA PRO A 35 16.73 -10.14 20.27
C PRO A 35 17.70 -11.21 19.75
N SER A 36 17.79 -11.37 18.43
CA SER A 36 18.70 -12.30 17.74
C SER A 36 19.65 -11.57 16.78
N CYS A 37 19.81 -10.24 16.93
CA CYS A 37 20.56 -9.40 16.00
C CYS A 37 20.09 -9.53 14.56
N GLN A 38 18.79 -9.73 14.35
CA GLN A 38 18.18 -10.02 13.06
C GLN A 38 17.82 -8.77 12.24
N PHE A 39 17.91 -7.57 12.83
CA PHE A 39 17.61 -6.33 12.13
C PHE A 39 18.88 -5.55 11.85
N GLN A 40 19.05 -5.14 10.60
CA GLN A 40 20.15 -4.29 10.20
C GLN A 40 19.80 -2.82 10.47
N CYS A 41 20.79 -2.09 10.95
CA CYS A 41 20.67 -0.68 11.28
C CYS A 41 20.76 0.19 10.03
N HIS A 42 19.70 0.95 9.73
CA HIS A 42 19.66 1.86 8.58
C HIS A 42 19.54 3.33 9.01
N CYS A 43 20.42 3.76 9.91
CA CYS A 43 20.54 5.17 10.27
C CYS A 43 21.43 5.91 9.28
N SER A 44 21.12 7.19 9.04
CA SER A 44 21.90 8.04 8.14
C SER A 44 23.35 8.25 8.61
N GLY A 45 24.27 8.40 7.65
CA GLY A 45 25.69 8.62 7.93
C GLY A 45 26.38 7.44 8.60
N ASN A 46 27.18 7.73 9.62
CA ASN A 46 27.88 6.72 10.44
C ASN A 46 27.16 6.45 11.78
N ASP A 47 25.92 6.94 11.93
CA ASP A 47 25.17 6.79 13.16
C ASP A 47 24.92 5.33 13.48
N ARG A 48 25.10 4.99 14.76
CA ARG A 48 24.71 3.70 15.31
C ARG A 48 23.31 3.86 15.88
N CYS A 49 22.41 2.95 15.53
CA CYS A 49 21.14 2.85 16.24
C CYS A 49 21.35 2.35 17.66
N THR A 50 20.37 2.65 18.50
CA THR A 50 20.23 2.08 19.84
C THR A 50 19.99 0.56 19.77
N ALA A 51 20.01 -0.12 20.93
CA ALA A 51 19.76 -1.55 21.02
C ALA A 51 18.34 -1.97 20.55
N ASP A 52 17.39 -1.03 20.54
CA ASP A 52 16.04 -1.18 19.99
C ASP A 52 15.90 -0.65 18.55
N GLY A 53 17.01 -0.29 17.89
CA GLY A 53 17.03 0.14 16.49
C GLY A 53 16.70 1.61 16.24
N GLN A 54 16.61 2.44 17.28
CA GLN A 54 16.28 3.86 17.12
C GLN A 54 17.47 4.64 16.56
N CYS A 55 17.23 5.45 15.55
CA CYS A 55 18.20 6.41 15.03
C CYS A 55 18.16 7.72 15.83
N SER A 56 19.33 8.31 16.07
CA SER A 56 19.50 9.67 16.62
C SER A 56 19.01 10.74 15.65
N GLY A 57 19.24 10.51 14.34
CA GLY A 57 18.77 11.36 13.26
C GLY A 57 17.79 10.62 12.35
N LYS A 58 17.88 10.90 11.05
CA LYS A 58 17.02 10.32 10.02
C LYS A 58 17.49 8.93 9.60
N CYS A 59 16.61 8.21 8.92
CA CYS A 59 16.95 6.99 8.24
C CYS A 59 17.95 7.24 7.11
N ALA A 60 18.76 6.23 6.79
CA ALA A 60 19.62 6.25 5.63
C ALA A 60 18.78 6.32 4.35
N LYS A 61 19.31 6.95 3.29
CA LYS A 61 18.67 6.99 1.97
C LYS A 61 18.31 5.55 1.52
N GLY A 62 17.08 5.35 1.08
CA GLY A 62 16.56 4.02 0.76
C GLY A 62 15.72 3.37 1.87
N TRP A 63 15.65 3.99 3.05
CA TRP A 63 15.00 3.40 4.21
C TRP A 63 14.12 4.41 4.94
N PHE A 64 13.00 3.93 5.46
CA PHE A 64 12.06 4.74 6.24
C PHE A 64 11.22 3.86 7.20
N GLY A 65 10.25 4.49 7.87
CA GLY A 65 9.27 3.81 8.71
C GLY A 65 9.84 3.30 10.04
N LEU A 66 9.14 2.34 10.64
CA LEU A 66 9.46 1.82 11.97
C LEU A 66 10.91 1.35 12.05
N LYS A 67 11.72 2.08 12.85
CA LYS A 67 13.16 1.82 13.05
C LYS A 67 13.95 1.73 11.73
N CYS A 68 13.53 2.47 10.71
CA CYS A 68 14.17 2.52 9.38
C CYS A 68 14.26 1.15 8.68
N GLN A 69 13.26 0.30 8.83
CA GLN A 69 13.30 -1.06 8.28
C GLN A 69 12.57 -1.22 6.94
N PHE A 70 11.78 -0.24 6.50
CA PHE A 70 11.07 -0.30 5.22
C PHE A 70 11.93 0.21 4.09
N ALA A 71 12.01 -0.56 3.01
CA ALA A 71 12.70 -0.16 1.79
C ALA A 71 11.85 0.88 1.04
N ASP A 72 12.45 2.03 0.74
CA ASP A 72 11.81 3.10 -0.03
C ASP A 72 12.05 2.94 -1.54
N LEU A 73 11.03 2.46 -2.23
CA LEU A 73 11.03 2.29 -3.68
C LEU A 73 11.04 3.62 -4.44
N ALA A 74 10.85 4.78 -3.80
CA ALA A 74 11.00 6.08 -4.47
C ALA A 74 12.46 6.49 -4.69
N THR A 75 13.42 5.81 -4.04
CA THR A 75 14.84 6.17 -4.05
C THR A 75 15.75 5.14 -4.72
N VAL A 76 15.19 4.01 -5.18
CA VAL A 76 15.92 3.02 -5.96
C VAL A 76 16.37 3.62 -7.29
N ARG A 77 17.51 3.12 -7.84
CA ARG A 77 18.16 3.76 -9.00
C ARG A 77 17.33 3.72 -10.29
N ASP A 78 16.43 2.76 -10.37
CA ASP A 78 15.52 2.52 -11.48
C ASP A 78 14.16 3.20 -11.31
N CYS A 79 13.96 3.96 -10.23
CA CYS A 79 12.81 4.84 -10.08
C CYS A 79 13.10 6.20 -10.72
N PHE A 80 12.19 6.66 -11.56
CA PHE A 80 12.19 8.00 -12.14
C PHE A 80 11.00 8.76 -11.61
N VAL A 81 11.27 9.91 -11.00
CA VAL A 81 10.27 10.80 -10.42
C VAL A 81 10.17 12.06 -11.27
N ILE A 82 8.97 12.41 -11.70
CA ILE A 82 8.68 13.64 -12.43
C ILE A 82 7.49 14.38 -11.82
N THR A 83 7.50 15.70 -11.89
CA THR A 83 6.33 16.53 -11.56
C THR A 83 5.67 17.06 -12.82
N MET A 84 4.38 17.32 -12.74
CA MET A 84 3.61 17.97 -13.80
C MET A 84 2.90 19.20 -13.26
N PRO A 85 3.15 20.40 -13.81
CA PRO A 85 4.28 20.73 -14.69
C PRO A 85 5.64 20.43 -14.05
N SER A 86 6.69 20.36 -14.87
CA SER A 86 8.05 20.10 -14.41
C SER A 86 8.53 21.22 -13.49
N SER A 87 8.89 20.86 -12.26
CA SER A 87 9.45 21.75 -11.25
C SER A 87 10.96 21.87 -11.43
N LYS A 88 11.52 23.01 -11.02
CA LYS A 88 12.98 23.26 -11.03
C LYS A 88 13.72 22.42 -9.98
N SER A 89 13.04 22.01 -8.90
CA SER A 89 13.65 21.19 -7.85
C SER A 89 12.63 20.21 -7.26
N ILE A 90 12.99 18.93 -7.27
CA ILE A 90 12.23 17.83 -6.66
C ILE A 90 13.05 17.10 -5.58
N SER A 91 14.23 17.66 -5.23
CA SER A 91 15.16 17.02 -4.29
C SER A 91 14.57 16.83 -2.89
N TRP A 92 13.69 17.73 -2.47
CA TRP A 92 12.97 17.69 -1.21
C TRP A 92 12.04 16.47 -1.06
N LEU A 93 11.54 15.90 -2.17
CA LEU A 93 10.50 14.87 -2.11
C LEU A 93 11.00 13.55 -1.52
N THR A 94 12.27 13.21 -1.77
CA THR A 94 12.89 11.93 -1.43
C THR A 94 14.25 12.10 -0.74
N ASP A 95 14.46 13.23 -0.06
CA ASP A 95 15.67 13.49 0.73
C ASP A 95 15.67 12.80 2.11
N GLY A 96 14.54 12.19 2.50
CA GLY A 96 14.35 11.52 3.79
C GLY A 96 14.12 12.50 4.94
N ASP A 97 13.68 13.73 4.66
CA ASP A 97 13.36 14.76 5.64
C ASP A 97 11.90 15.19 5.58
N ASP A 98 11.13 14.84 6.60
CA ASP A 98 9.71 15.19 6.69
C ASP A 98 9.44 16.68 7.03
N THR A 99 10.47 17.53 6.96
CA THR A 99 10.41 18.98 7.19
C THR A 99 10.79 19.83 5.97
N THR A 100 11.35 19.24 4.91
CA THR A 100 11.68 19.94 3.66
C THR A 100 10.51 19.87 2.70
N CYS A 101 9.73 20.95 2.61
CA CYS A 101 8.45 20.93 1.90
C CYS A 101 8.49 21.57 0.53
N ASN A 102 7.53 21.19 -0.31
CA ASN A 102 7.31 21.76 -1.62
C ASN A 102 7.14 23.28 -1.51
N THR A 103 8.01 24.03 -2.17
CA THR A 103 7.88 25.49 -2.31
C THR A 103 7.38 25.89 -3.70
N ASP A 104 7.20 24.94 -4.62
CA ASP A 104 6.75 25.20 -5.98
C ASP A 104 5.21 25.13 -6.04
N PRO A 105 4.52 26.29 -6.18
CA PRO A 105 3.07 26.34 -6.20
C PRO A 105 2.46 25.75 -7.48
N CYS A 106 3.29 25.32 -8.43
CA CYS A 106 2.87 24.86 -9.74
C CYS A 106 2.68 23.36 -9.85
N VAL A 107 3.31 22.59 -8.95
CA VAL A 107 3.22 21.13 -8.93
C VAL A 107 1.76 20.70 -8.76
N GLN A 108 1.19 20.08 -9.78
CA GLN A 108 -0.20 19.59 -9.81
C GLN A 108 -0.28 18.06 -9.78
N ALA A 109 0.79 17.39 -10.17
CA ALA A 109 0.90 15.95 -10.09
C ALA A 109 2.35 15.52 -9.90
N ILE A 110 2.55 14.39 -9.23
CA ILE A 110 3.82 13.67 -9.14
C ILE A 110 3.60 12.29 -9.76
N LYS A 111 4.48 11.91 -10.68
CA LYS A 111 4.47 10.59 -11.30
C LYS A 111 5.79 9.89 -11.02
N LEU A 112 5.69 8.67 -10.49
CA LEU A 112 6.80 7.76 -10.30
C LEU A 112 6.67 6.60 -11.29
N THR A 113 7.78 6.26 -11.95
CA THR A 113 7.87 5.13 -12.88
C THR A 113 9.11 4.32 -12.57
N TRP A 114 9.02 3.00 -12.68
CA TRP A 114 10.15 2.10 -12.44
C TRP A 114 10.51 1.38 -13.73
N SER A 115 11.81 1.22 -14.02
CA SER A 115 12.24 0.38 -15.14
C SER A 115 12.25 -1.11 -14.82
N GLN A 116 12.08 -1.46 -13.55
CA GLN A 116 11.82 -2.82 -13.10
C GLN A 116 10.48 -2.87 -12.39
N ASP A 117 9.84 -4.03 -12.45
CA ASP A 117 8.64 -4.27 -11.67
C ASP A 117 9.02 -4.29 -10.18
N TYR A 118 8.12 -3.80 -9.33
CA TYR A 118 8.19 -3.86 -7.88
C TYR A 118 6.78 -4.05 -7.39
N TRP A 119 6.62 -4.67 -6.24
CA TRP A 119 5.34 -4.69 -5.57
C TRP A 119 5.29 -3.55 -4.56
N ILE A 120 4.42 -2.58 -4.82
CA ILE A 120 4.16 -1.46 -3.92
C ILE A 120 3.19 -1.97 -2.87
N ARG A 121 3.46 -1.68 -1.59
CA ARG A 121 2.61 -2.07 -0.46
C ARG A 121 1.80 -0.92 0.13
N SER A 122 2.43 0.24 0.24
CA SER A 122 1.81 1.47 0.72
C SER A 122 2.57 2.69 0.24
N ILE A 123 1.91 3.84 0.31
CA ILE A 123 2.50 5.14 0.02
C ILE A 123 2.27 6.02 1.24
N ARG A 124 3.35 6.54 1.80
CA ARG A 124 3.32 7.42 2.96
C ARG A 124 3.60 8.85 2.51
N LEU A 125 2.72 9.76 2.89
CA LEU A 125 2.83 11.19 2.59
C LEU A 125 2.86 11.97 3.90
N THR A 126 3.77 12.94 3.99
CA THR A 126 3.82 13.89 5.10
C THR A 126 3.62 15.31 4.58
N VAL A 127 2.79 16.11 5.26
CA VAL A 127 2.49 17.50 4.90
C VAL A 127 2.93 18.51 5.95
N ASN A 128 3.11 19.76 5.56
CA ASN A 128 3.37 20.86 6.47
C ASN A 128 2.08 21.42 7.10
N ASP A 129 1.07 21.63 6.25
CA ASP A 129 -0.27 22.11 6.57
C ASP A 129 -1.20 20.91 6.80
N THR A 130 -1.61 20.72 8.05
CA THR A 130 -2.42 19.59 8.48
C THR A 130 -3.80 19.54 7.81
N ASP A 131 -4.31 20.69 7.35
CA ASP A 131 -5.60 20.77 6.66
C ASP A 131 -5.55 20.14 5.26
N GLN A 132 -4.34 19.89 4.74
CA GLN A 132 -4.12 19.26 3.44
C GLN A 132 -3.98 17.75 3.50
N LEU A 133 -3.99 17.14 4.68
CA LEU A 133 -3.64 15.73 4.87
C LEU A 133 -4.52 14.75 4.06
N MET A 134 -5.80 15.09 3.87
CA MET A 134 -6.76 14.26 3.13
C MET A 134 -6.95 14.69 1.67
N ASN A 135 -6.22 15.70 1.19
CA ASN A 135 -6.42 16.31 -0.13
C ASN A 135 -5.49 15.73 -1.21
N PHE A 136 -5.28 14.41 -1.17
CA PHE A 136 -4.53 13.66 -2.17
C PHE A 136 -5.43 12.66 -2.89
N GLU A 137 -5.21 12.54 -4.19
CA GLU A 137 -5.76 11.50 -5.03
C GLU A 137 -4.60 10.60 -5.43
N ILE A 138 -4.65 9.34 -4.99
CA ILE A 138 -3.64 8.35 -5.30
C ILE A 138 -4.28 7.27 -6.16
N HIS A 139 -3.75 7.08 -7.36
CA HIS A 139 -4.21 6.04 -8.26
C HIS A 139 -3.51 4.72 -7.90
N CYS A 140 -3.88 4.13 -6.76
CA CYS A 140 -3.36 2.84 -6.32
C CYS A 140 -4.48 1.97 -5.70
N SER A 141 -5.04 1.05 -6.48
CA SER A 141 -6.08 0.07 -6.07
C SER A 141 -7.41 0.66 -5.56
N ASN A 142 -8.50 -0.13 -5.65
CA ASN A 142 -9.84 0.27 -5.21
C ASN A 142 -10.50 -0.87 -4.40
N PRO A 143 -10.96 -0.65 -3.15
CA PRO A 143 -10.88 0.57 -2.35
C PRO A 143 -9.53 0.73 -1.62
N THR A 144 -8.98 1.94 -1.66
CA THR A 144 -7.75 2.31 -0.93
C THR A 144 -8.05 2.40 0.57
N THR A 145 -7.35 1.60 1.37
CA THR A 145 -7.44 1.65 2.83
C THR A 145 -6.40 2.65 3.34
N ILE A 146 -6.74 3.47 4.33
CA ILE A 146 -5.90 4.58 4.80
C ILE A 146 -5.60 4.42 6.30
N ALA A 147 -4.36 4.71 6.69
CA ALA A 147 -3.94 4.88 8.08
C ALA A 147 -3.48 6.31 8.30
N ARG A 148 -3.99 6.95 9.36
CA ARG A 148 -3.44 8.20 9.86
C ARG A 148 -2.39 7.88 10.93
N LEU A 149 -1.13 8.22 10.67
CA LEU A 149 -0.04 7.94 11.61
C LEU A 149 0.09 9.05 12.66
N ASP A 150 -0.12 10.30 12.24
CA ASP A 150 -0.17 11.46 13.12
C ASP A 150 -0.98 12.61 12.47
N ASN A 151 -0.83 13.84 12.98
CA ASN A 151 -1.57 14.99 12.45
C ASN A 151 -1.06 15.50 11.10
N ARG A 152 0.14 15.11 10.65
CA ARG A 152 0.80 15.50 9.41
C ARG A 152 1.08 14.35 8.44
N THR A 153 1.00 13.10 8.89
CA THR A 153 1.40 11.93 8.09
C THR A 153 0.25 10.96 7.89
N ILE A 154 0.05 10.59 6.64
CA ILE A 154 -0.98 9.66 6.18
C ILE A 154 -0.34 8.57 5.33
N GLU A 155 -0.87 7.36 5.42
CA GLU A 155 -0.40 6.23 4.64
C GLU A 155 -1.56 5.56 3.89
N TYR A 156 -1.43 5.50 2.58
CA TYR A 156 -2.37 4.85 1.69
C TYR A 156 -1.89 3.42 1.43
N MET A 157 -2.71 2.44 1.76
CA MET A 157 -2.45 1.05 1.44
C MET A 157 -2.66 0.85 -0.05
N CYS A 158 -1.59 0.49 -0.75
CA CYS A 158 -1.57 0.28 -2.18
C CYS A 158 -1.01 -1.12 -2.39
N ASP A 159 -1.83 -2.12 -2.66
CA ASP A 159 -1.34 -3.49 -2.90
C ASP A 159 -1.31 -3.74 -4.41
N MET A 160 -0.27 -3.24 -5.07
CA MET A 160 -0.21 -3.18 -6.55
C MET A 160 1.20 -3.39 -7.11
N SER A 161 1.28 -3.77 -8.38
CA SER A 161 2.54 -3.80 -9.13
C SER A 161 2.94 -2.39 -9.62
N SER A 162 4.24 -2.11 -9.69
CA SER A 162 4.79 -0.83 -10.14
C SER A 162 4.71 -0.61 -11.65
N ASN A 163 4.39 -1.65 -12.43
CA ASN A 163 4.22 -1.59 -13.88
C ASN A 163 3.15 -0.58 -14.32
N GLU A 164 2.21 -0.23 -13.45
CA GLU A 164 1.11 0.71 -13.72
C GLU A 164 1.51 2.18 -13.58
N SER A 165 2.73 2.48 -13.13
CA SER A 165 3.19 3.80 -12.69
C SER A 165 2.34 4.39 -11.56
N LEU A 166 2.99 5.07 -10.62
CA LEU A 166 2.28 5.71 -9.53
C LEU A 166 2.02 7.17 -9.86
N LEU A 167 0.75 7.58 -9.83
CA LEU A 167 0.33 8.96 -9.99
C LEU A 167 -0.30 9.48 -8.70
N VAL A 168 0.24 10.59 -8.20
CA VAL A 168 -0.28 11.34 -7.05
C VAL A 168 -0.73 12.72 -7.53
N THR A 169 -1.99 13.05 -7.30
CA THR A 169 -2.61 14.35 -7.64
C THR A 169 -3.28 14.96 -6.41
N GLY A 170 -3.76 16.19 -6.55
CA GLY A 170 -4.61 16.85 -5.56
C GLY A 170 -3.98 18.08 -4.90
N PRO A 171 -4.79 18.92 -4.21
CA PRO A 171 -4.33 20.15 -3.58
C PRO A 171 -3.23 19.95 -2.53
N GLY A 172 -3.18 18.77 -1.89
CA GLY A 172 -2.21 18.49 -0.84
C GLY A 172 -0.75 18.53 -1.29
N LEU A 173 -0.49 18.40 -2.60
CA LEU A 173 0.85 18.52 -3.19
C LEU A 173 1.52 19.89 -2.91
N LEU A 174 0.74 20.94 -2.66
CA LEU A 174 1.27 22.26 -2.32
C LEU A 174 1.89 22.32 -0.91
N SER A 175 1.60 21.32 -0.09
CA SER A 175 2.05 21.23 1.30
C SER A 175 2.89 19.98 1.58
N LEU A 176 3.11 19.15 0.56
CA LEU A 176 3.82 17.89 0.68
C LEU A 176 5.28 18.14 1.08
N CYS A 177 5.79 17.36 2.03
CA CYS A 177 7.17 17.38 2.49
C CYS A 177 7.92 16.11 2.09
N SER A 178 7.29 14.95 2.23
CA SER A 178 7.94 13.69 1.84
C SER A 178 6.95 12.72 1.24
N LEU A 179 7.46 11.88 0.34
CA LEU A 179 6.75 10.76 -0.27
C LEU A 179 7.64 9.53 -0.17
N TYR A 180 7.17 8.51 0.53
CA TYR A 180 7.82 7.20 0.61
C TYR A 180 6.94 6.14 -0.06
N VAL A 181 7.57 5.23 -0.80
CA VAL A 181 6.89 4.09 -1.41
C VAL A 181 7.37 2.81 -0.74
N ASN A 182 6.50 2.16 0.02
CA ASN A 182 6.85 0.99 0.82
C ASN A 182 7.01 -0.26 -0.05
N GLY A 183 8.22 -0.80 -0.11
CA GLY A 183 8.51 -2.13 -0.69
C GLY A 183 8.49 -3.28 0.33
N GLY A 184 8.21 -3.00 1.61
CA GLY A 184 8.34 -3.92 2.73
C GLY A 184 9.72 -3.91 3.36
N ARG A 185 9.96 -4.84 4.29
CA ARG A 185 11.26 -5.03 4.96
C ARG A 185 11.89 -6.37 4.60
N ASN A 186 13.22 -6.47 4.71
CA ASN A 186 13.91 -7.74 4.51
C ASN A 186 13.63 -8.69 5.70
N VAL A 187 12.70 -9.63 5.52
CA VAL A 187 12.32 -10.63 6.53
C VAL A 187 13.21 -11.87 6.51
N ALA A 188 14.21 -11.96 5.62
CA ALA A 188 15.11 -13.11 5.54
C ALA A 188 16.31 -13.03 6.51
N LEU A 189 16.69 -11.81 6.91
CA LEU A 189 17.92 -11.57 7.67
C LEU A 189 18.03 -12.42 8.94
N LYS A 190 19.15 -13.14 9.06
CA LYS A 190 19.52 -14.00 10.18
C LYS A 190 18.46 -15.05 10.57
N GLN A 191 17.49 -15.31 9.70
CA GLN A 191 16.55 -16.41 9.83
C GLN A 191 17.27 -17.76 9.73
N LYS A 192 16.57 -18.83 10.08
CA LYS A 192 17.14 -20.18 10.10
C LYS A 192 17.27 -20.73 8.68
N ALA A 193 18.50 -20.83 8.19
CA ALA A 193 18.81 -21.36 6.88
C ALA A 193 19.47 -22.75 6.95
N HIS A 194 19.13 -23.62 6.01
CA HIS A 194 19.65 -24.96 5.81
C HIS A 194 20.05 -25.16 4.36
N GLN A 195 21.01 -26.05 4.11
CA GLN A 195 21.32 -26.51 2.77
C GLN A 195 21.64 -28.00 2.81
N THR A 196 21.44 -28.69 1.68
CA THR A 196 21.59 -30.16 1.57
C THR A 196 22.92 -30.67 2.12
N ASN A 197 23.99 -29.92 1.88
CA ASN A 197 25.35 -30.21 2.35
C ASN A 197 26.20 -28.93 2.25
N ASN A 198 27.37 -28.93 2.87
CA ASN A 198 28.28 -27.78 2.86
C ASN A 198 29.58 -28.14 2.14
N TYR A 199 30.07 -27.23 1.31
CA TYR A 199 31.46 -27.24 0.87
C TYR A 199 32.30 -26.50 1.92
N HIS A 200 33.07 -27.25 2.71
CA HIS A 200 33.86 -26.70 3.82
C HIS A 200 33.04 -25.78 4.75
N THR A 201 33.45 -24.51 4.87
CA THR A 201 32.87 -23.50 5.76
C THR A 201 31.82 -22.62 5.10
N HIS A 202 31.41 -22.92 3.87
CA HIS A 202 30.39 -22.14 3.14
C HIS A 202 28.98 -22.56 3.56
N LEU A 203 28.56 -22.12 4.74
CA LEU A 203 27.34 -22.53 5.43
C LEU A 203 26.10 -21.78 4.93
N ALA A 204 24.92 -22.38 5.05
CA ALA A 204 23.65 -21.84 4.56
C ALA A 204 23.30 -20.43 5.07
N HIS A 205 23.69 -20.08 6.30
CA HIS A 205 23.34 -18.80 6.92
C HIS A 205 24.03 -17.60 6.26
N LEU A 206 25.09 -17.83 5.47
CA LEU A 206 25.78 -16.78 4.73
C LEU A 206 24.86 -16.11 3.69
N ALA A 207 23.86 -16.82 3.17
CA ALA A 207 22.89 -16.24 2.23
C ALA A 207 21.85 -15.33 2.89
N VAL A 208 21.87 -15.14 4.21
CA VAL A 208 20.92 -14.26 4.92
C VAL A 208 21.63 -13.45 5.99
N ASP A 209 22.91 -13.15 5.75
CA ASP A 209 23.75 -12.50 6.74
C ASP A 209 23.81 -10.96 6.56
N GLY A 210 23.20 -10.45 5.49
CA GLY A 210 23.16 -9.04 5.11
C GLY A 210 24.39 -8.56 4.34
N ASP A 211 25.29 -9.45 3.94
CA ASP A 211 26.45 -9.15 3.10
C ASP A 211 26.18 -9.48 1.62
N ARG A 212 26.00 -8.44 0.82
CA ARG A 212 25.77 -8.56 -0.63
C ARG A 212 27.05 -8.74 -1.44
N ILE A 213 28.22 -8.88 -0.81
CA ILE A 213 29.47 -9.12 -1.52
C ILE A 213 29.35 -10.45 -2.28
N SER A 214 29.43 -10.37 -3.61
CA SER A 214 29.24 -11.51 -4.51
C SER A 214 30.52 -12.30 -4.77
N ASN A 215 31.37 -12.53 -3.76
CA ASN A 215 32.56 -13.38 -3.90
C ASN A 215 32.41 -14.66 -3.07
N LEU A 216 33.13 -15.73 -3.42
CA LEU A 216 32.96 -17.01 -2.72
C LEU A 216 33.10 -16.94 -1.19
N THR A 217 33.93 -16.02 -0.67
CA THR A 217 34.22 -15.97 0.77
C THR A 217 33.01 -15.62 1.63
N THR A 218 32.01 -14.96 1.05
CA THR A 218 30.76 -14.54 1.69
C THR A 218 29.54 -15.31 1.20
N CYS A 219 29.69 -16.21 0.20
CA CYS A 219 28.55 -16.96 -0.34
C CYS A 219 28.43 -18.37 0.28
N THR A 220 27.19 -18.88 0.25
CA THR A 220 26.90 -20.30 0.46
C THR A 220 27.48 -21.14 -0.67
N HIS A 221 27.79 -22.41 -0.38
CA HIS A 221 28.27 -23.34 -1.39
C HIS A 221 27.98 -24.78 -0.97
N THR A 222 27.24 -25.50 -1.83
CA THR A 222 26.98 -26.94 -1.67
C THR A 222 28.15 -27.77 -2.22
N SER A 223 28.38 -28.97 -1.68
CA SER A 223 29.39 -29.93 -2.10
C SER A 223 29.31 -30.25 -3.59
N VAL A 224 30.48 -30.48 -4.20
CA VAL A 224 30.62 -30.77 -5.64
C VAL A 224 30.41 -32.24 -5.99
N ASN A 225 30.28 -33.13 -5.00
CA ASN A 225 30.26 -34.58 -5.16
C ASN A 225 29.00 -35.25 -4.58
N ASP A 226 27.86 -34.54 -4.54
CA ASP A 226 26.59 -35.08 -4.03
C ASP A 226 25.57 -35.30 -5.15
N PRO A 227 25.01 -36.53 -5.32
CA PRO A 227 23.97 -36.80 -6.31
C PRO A 227 22.61 -36.15 -6.00
N ALA A 228 22.34 -35.73 -4.77
CA ALA A 228 21.09 -35.08 -4.41
C ALA A 228 20.98 -33.69 -5.07
N PRO A 229 19.79 -33.26 -5.55
CA PRO A 229 19.58 -31.90 -6.05
C PRO A 229 19.95 -30.86 -4.98
N PRO A 230 21.01 -30.05 -5.19
CA PRO A 230 21.47 -29.11 -4.18
C PRO A 230 20.40 -28.08 -3.91
N THR A 231 20.00 -28.00 -2.63
CA THR A 231 18.87 -27.18 -2.21
C THR A 231 19.28 -26.36 -1.01
N TRP A 232 18.95 -25.07 -1.05
CA TRP A 232 19.00 -24.16 0.09
C TRP A 232 17.56 -23.90 0.57
N THR A 233 17.36 -23.84 1.87
CA THR A 233 16.06 -23.71 2.52
C THR A 233 16.12 -22.64 3.59
N LEU A 234 15.13 -21.75 3.61
CA LEU A 234 14.89 -20.79 4.67
C LEU A 234 13.64 -21.19 5.44
N GLU A 235 13.74 -21.23 6.76
CA GLU A 235 12.60 -21.34 7.67
C GLU A 235 12.40 -20.00 8.37
N MET A 236 11.19 -19.46 8.26
CA MET A 236 10.81 -18.19 8.88
C MET A 236 10.37 -18.39 10.33
N ASP A 237 10.73 -17.44 11.20
CA ASP A 237 10.35 -17.36 12.61
C ASP A 237 8.83 -17.27 12.83
N SER A 238 8.13 -16.61 11.91
CA SER A 238 6.67 -16.60 11.80
C SER A 238 6.29 -16.54 10.33
N PRO A 239 5.04 -16.93 9.96
CA PRO A 239 4.56 -16.72 8.60
C PRO A 239 4.62 -15.24 8.21
N LYS A 240 5.07 -14.95 6.98
CA LYS A 240 5.19 -13.59 6.43
C LYS A 240 4.44 -13.48 5.11
N THR A 241 3.83 -12.33 4.87
CA THR A 241 3.33 -11.97 3.53
C THR A 241 4.51 -11.42 2.73
N VAL A 242 4.82 -12.03 1.60
CA VAL A 242 6.01 -11.73 0.80
C VAL A 242 5.62 -11.12 -0.54
N TYR A 243 6.39 -10.12 -0.95
CA TYR A 243 6.16 -9.27 -2.12
C TYR A 243 7.27 -9.36 -3.17
N GLN A 244 8.51 -9.57 -2.70
CA GLN A 244 9.67 -9.68 -3.57
C GLN A 244 10.72 -10.58 -2.92
N ILE A 245 11.39 -11.36 -3.75
CA ILE A 245 12.60 -12.10 -3.39
C ILE A 245 13.72 -11.64 -4.31
N VAL A 246 14.85 -11.24 -3.74
CA VAL A 246 16.05 -10.85 -4.47
C VAL A 246 17.16 -11.84 -4.16
N LEU A 247 17.69 -12.49 -5.19
CA LEU A 247 18.82 -13.41 -5.08
C LEU A 247 20.07 -12.74 -5.64
N TYR A 248 21.11 -12.66 -4.83
CA TYR A 248 22.44 -12.23 -5.25
C TYR A 248 23.27 -13.46 -5.59
N ASN A 249 23.65 -13.55 -6.86
CA ASN A 249 24.51 -14.60 -7.38
C ASN A 249 25.98 -14.24 -7.16
N ARG A 250 26.84 -15.23 -7.33
CA ARG A 250 28.29 -15.07 -7.32
C ARG A 250 28.74 -14.25 -8.52
N GLU A 251 29.77 -13.41 -8.37
CA GLU A 251 30.29 -12.50 -9.38
C GLU A 251 31.69 -12.90 -9.87
N ASP A 252 32.56 -13.38 -8.97
CA ASP A 252 33.97 -13.69 -9.28
C ASP A 252 34.15 -14.92 -10.20
N CYS A 253 33.19 -15.83 -10.25
CA CYS A 253 33.04 -16.84 -11.31
C CYS A 253 31.69 -17.55 -11.18
N CYS A 254 31.46 -18.49 -12.12
CA CYS A 254 30.58 -19.62 -11.88
C CYS A 254 29.09 -19.24 -11.77
N GLN A 255 28.74 -18.11 -12.40
CA GLN A 255 27.41 -17.51 -12.33
C GLN A 255 26.36 -18.42 -13.00
N GLU A 256 26.80 -19.31 -13.89
CA GLU A 256 25.96 -20.31 -14.57
C GLU A 256 25.34 -21.34 -13.62
N ARG A 257 25.91 -21.52 -12.42
CA ARG A 257 25.41 -22.49 -11.41
C ARG A 257 23.99 -22.19 -10.95
N LEU A 258 23.63 -20.91 -10.85
CA LEU A 258 22.30 -20.50 -10.44
C LEU A 258 21.30 -20.43 -11.60
N ARG A 259 21.69 -20.71 -12.86
CA ARG A 259 20.72 -20.70 -13.97
C ARG A 259 19.62 -21.74 -13.77
N ASN A 260 18.45 -21.49 -14.33
CA ASN A 260 17.31 -22.42 -14.38
C ASN A 260 16.99 -23.03 -13.01
N PHE A 261 17.20 -22.31 -11.91
CA PHE A 261 16.87 -22.79 -10.58
C PHE A 261 15.35 -22.90 -10.39
N HIS A 262 14.96 -23.71 -9.41
CA HIS A 262 13.58 -23.79 -8.94
C HIS A 262 13.46 -23.15 -7.58
N LEU A 263 12.54 -22.21 -7.43
CA LEU A 263 12.16 -21.62 -6.16
C LEU A 263 10.76 -22.07 -5.81
N LYS A 264 10.56 -22.48 -4.56
CA LYS A 264 9.25 -22.84 -4.02
C LYS A 264 9.04 -22.14 -2.69
N ALA A 265 7.84 -21.59 -2.48
CA ALA A 265 7.42 -21.06 -1.20
C ALA A 265 6.26 -21.91 -0.65
N MET A 266 6.32 -22.21 0.65
CA MET A 266 5.36 -23.05 1.34
C MET A 266 4.76 -22.31 2.54
N ASN A 267 3.52 -22.65 2.87
CA ASN A 267 2.85 -22.18 4.08
C ASN A 267 3.26 -23.02 5.31
N ILE A 268 2.66 -22.72 6.46
CA ILE A 268 2.96 -23.39 7.75
C ILE A 268 2.63 -24.90 7.78
N THR A 269 1.80 -25.37 6.85
CA THR A 269 1.44 -26.79 6.69
C THR A 269 2.33 -27.51 5.67
N ASP A 270 3.40 -26.87 5.20
CA ASP A 270 4.27 -27.34 4.11
C ASP A 270 3.55 -27.49 2.75
N ALA A 271 2.39 -26.85 2.59
CA ALA A 271 1.71 -26.80 1.31
C ALA A 271 2.41 -25.81 0.37
N LEU A 272 2.64 -26.22 -0.88
CA LEU A 272 3.20 -25.36 -1.91
C LEU A 272 2.20 -24.26 -2.30
N ILE A 273 2.57 -23.00 -2.09
CA ILE A 273 1.72 -21.85 -2.41
C ILE A 273 2.27 -21.02 -3.57
N PHE A 274 3.57 -21.13 -3.85
CA PHE A 274 4.19 -20.48 -5.00
C PHE A 274 5.36 -21.29 -5.55
N GLN A 275 5.51 -21.27 -6.87
CA GLN A 275 6.67 -21.82 -7.54
C GLN A 275 7.15 -20.86 -8.64
N TYR A 276 8.46 -20.65 -8.68
CA TYR A 276 9.14 -19.93 -9.75
C TYR A 276 10.22 -20.83 -10.35
N ASN A 277 10.26 -20.89 -11.68
CA ASN A 277 11.31 -21.57 -12.42
C ASN A 277 12.04 -20.52 -13.23
N ASP A 278 13.34 -20.36 -13.00
CA ASP A 278 14.14 -19.43 -13.80
C ASP A 278 14.19 -19.90 -15.26
N THR A 279 13.89 -18.96 -16.17
CA THR A 279 13.97 -19.15 -17.61
C THR A 279 14.83 -18.08 -18.27
N SER A 280 15.58 -17.32 -17.46
CA SER A 280 16.37 -16.21 -17.96
C SER A 280 17.50 -16.68 -18.88
N VAL A 281 17.76 -15.87 -19.90
CA VAL A 281 18.84 -16.11 -20.85
C VAL A 281 20.14 -15.57 -20.26
N GLY A 282 21.18 -16.40 -20.29
CA GLY A 282 22.51 -16.04 -19.79
C GLY A 282 22.65 -16.16 -18.27
N ASN A 283 23.83 -15.79 -17.78
CA ASN A 283 24.13 -15.77 -16.36
C ASN A 283 23.78 -14.39 -15.79
N LYS A 284 23.05 -14.33 -14.68
CA LYS A 284 22.73 -13.06 -13.99
C LYS A 284 23.42 -12.98 -12.65
N LEU A 285 23.82 -11.76 -12.27
CA LEU A 285 24.35 -11.45 -10.93
C LEU A 285 23.25 -11.21 -9.89
N ARG A 286 22.04 -10.89 -10.35
CA ARG A 286 20.87 -10.62 -9.52
C ARG A 286 19.62 -11.19 -10.17
N TYR A 287 18.78 -11.83 -9.36
CA TYR A 287 17.46 -12.33 -9.76
C TYR A 287 16.40 -11.69 -8.88
N ASP A 288 15.49 -10.95 -9.50
CA ASP A 288 14.33 -10.35 -8.83
C ASP A 288 13.10 -11.21 -9.14
N VAL A 289 12.65 -11.98 -8.16
CA VAL A 289 11.46 -12.82 -8.25
C VAL A 289 10.32 -12.10 -7.55
N GLN A 290 9.31 -11.74 -8.32
CA GLN A 290 8.22 -10.89 -7.84
C GLN A 290 6.92 -11.64 -7.85
N PHE A 291 6.14 -11.43 -6.79
CA PHE A 291 4.81 -11.97 -6.62
C PHE A 291 4.20 -11.36 -5.36
N ALA A 292 2.89 -11.21 -5.32
CA ALA A 292 2.19 -11.04 -4.05
C ALA A 292 1.37 -12.27 -3.75
N LEU A 293 1.79 -13.01 -2.74
CA LEU A 293 0.95 -14.08 -2.20
C LEU A 293 -0.02 -13.44 -1.23
N ARG A 294 -1.30 -13.71 -1.45
CA ARG A 294 -2.33 -13.43 -0.44
C ARG A 294 -2.15 -14.31 0.79
N GLU A 295 -1.55 -15.49 0.59
CA GLU A 295 -1.25 -16.42 1.66
C GLU A 295 0.18 -16.24 2.20
N PRO A 296 0.37 -16.12 3.53
CA PRO A 296 1.70 -16.03 4.12
C PRO A 296 2.55 -17.29 3.90
N ILE A 297 3.84 -17.12 3.67
CA ILE A 297 4.82 -18.21 3.58
C ILE A 297 5.52 -18.38 4.93
N SER A 298 5.93 -19.60 5.25
CA SER A 298 6.80 -19.90 6.40
C SER A 298 8.11 -20.57 5.99
N LYS A 299 8.20 -21.04 4.74
CA LYS A 299 9.38 -21.75 4.22
C LYS A 299 9.62 -21.38 2.76
N LEU A 300 10.89 -21.21 2.41
CA LEU A 300 11.35 -20.98 1.04
C LEU A 300 12.43 -22.01 0.69
N THR A 301 12.38 -22.60 -0.50
CA THR A 301 13.46 -23.47 -1.00
C THR A 301 13.94 -23.01 -2.36
N ILE A 302 15.25 -23.03 -2.59
CA ILE A 302 15.90 -22.77 -3.86
C ILE A 302 16.72 -24.00 -4.23
N THR A 303 16.42 -24.63 -5.36
CA THR A 303 17.07 -25.85 -5.84
C THR A 303 17.78 -25.57 -7.17
N ALA A 304 19.08 -25.86 -7.23
CA ALA A 304 19.84 -25.78 -8.47
C ALA A 304 19.48 -26.94 -9.41
N THR A 305 19.47 -26.68 -10.72
CA THR A 305 19.26 -27.72 -11.74
C THR A 305 20.58 -28.25 -12.28
N PRO A 306 20.69 -29.58 -12.53
CA PRO A 306 21.82 -30.16 -13.23
C PRO A 306 22.07 -29.50 -14.59
N LYS A 307 23.34 -29.31 -14.94
CA LYS A 307 23.74 -28.77 -16.24
C LYS A 307 24.37 -29.86 -17.08
N ALA A 308 23.95 -29.96 -18.35
CA ALA A 308 24.50 -30.90 -19.30
C ALA A 308 25.98 -30.63 -19.63
N GLU A 309 26.43 -29.37 -19.52
CA GLU A 309 27.77 -28.90 -19.88
C GLU A 309 28.67 -28.57 -18.66
N SER A 310 28.29 -29.02 -17.46
CA SER A 310 29.10 -28.76 -16.26
C SER A 310 30.34 -29.65 -16.23
N GLN A 311 31.48 -29.09 -15.83
CA GLN A 311 32.69 -29.86 -15.48
C GLN A 311 32.46 -30.80 -14.27
N TYR A 312 31.43 -30.54 -13.47
CA TYR A 312 31.04 -31.35 -12.33
C TYR A 312 29.90 -32.30 -12.69
N LYS A 313 30.01 -33.54 -12.19
CA LYS A 313 29.01 -34.60 -12.37
C LYS A 313 27.63 -34.23 -11.81
N TYR A 314 27.60 -33.40 -10.77
CA TYR A 314 26.38 -32.99 -10.08
C TYR A 314 26.24 -31.47 -10.09
N ALA A 315 25.01 -30.98 -9.91
CA ALA A 315 24.76 -29.56 -9.78
C ALA A 315 25.44 -29.00 -8.53
N ILE A 316 25.71 -27.69 -8.54
CA ILE A 316 26.22 -26.97 -7.37
C ILE A 316 25.34 -25.73 -7.22
N LEU A 317 24.85 -25.50 -6.00
CA LEU A 317 24.17 -24.27 -5.62
C LEU A 317 25.14 -23.37 -4.83
N THR A 318 25.20 -22.11 -5.27
CA THR A 318 25.86 -20.99 -4.59
C THR A 318 24.91 -19.81 -4.55
N LEU A 319 24.71 -19.23 -3.38
CA LEU A 319 23.90 -18.04 -3.13
C LEU A 319 24.70 -17.10 -2.23
N CYS A 320 24.85 -15.84 -2.64
CA CYS A 320 25.61 -14.86 -1.88
C CYS A 320 24.75 -14.10 -0.89
N GLU A 321 23.55 -13.71 -1.29
CA GLU A 321 22.54 -13.14 -0.40
C GLU A 321 21.14 -13.44 -0.95
N VAL A 322 20.19 -13.64 -0.05
CA VAL A 322 18.77 -13.87 -0.33
C VAL A 322 18.00 -12.87 0.51
N GLU A 323 17.48 -11.84 -0.14
CA GLU A 323 16.62 -10.86 0.50
C GLU A 323 15.17 -11.20 0.20
N ILE A 324 14.32 -11.16 1.21
CA ILE A 324 12.88 -11.38 1.05
C ILE A 324 12.20 -10.14 1.59
N PHE A 325 11.65 -9.31 0.71
CA PHE A 325 10.88 -8.14 1.09
C PHE A 325 9.43 -8.55 1.34
N GLY A 326 8.99 -8.31 2.56
CA GLY A 326 7.70 -8.75 3.05
C GLY A 326 7.34 -8.11 4.37
N GLU A 327 6.18 -8.48 4.90
CA GLU A 327 5.59 -7.93 6.11
C GLU A 327 4.94 -9.03 6.96
N CYS A 328 4.46 -8.65 8.14
CA CYS A 328 3.71 -9.56 8.99
C CYS A 328 2.49 -10.15 8.29
N ALA A 329 2.22 -11.42 8.57
CA ALA A 329 0.98 -12.06 8.17
C ALA A 329 -0.23 -11.32 8.76
N MET A 330 -1.37 -11.43 8.08
CA MET A 330 -2.65 -10.88 8.53
C MET A 330 -2.92 -11.21 10.00
N GLY A 331 -3.35 -10.21 10.76
CA GLY A 331 -3.64 -10.35 12.18
C GLY A 331 -2.44 -10.18 13.12
N THR A 332 -1.23 -9.96 12.60
CA THR A 332 -0.02 -9.68 13.40
C THR A 332 0.69 -8.41 12.93
N TRP A 333 1.43 -7.76 13.83
CA TRP A 333 2.14 -6.51 13.55
C TRP A 333 3.42 -6.34 14.39
N GLY A 334 4.17 -5.27 14.11
CA GLY A 334 5.46 -4.97 14.73
C GLY A 334 6.64 -5.62 14.02
N LEU A 335 7.87 -5.27 14.42
CA LEU A 335 9.10 -5.74 13.77
C LEU A 335 9.24 -7.27 13.82
N LEU A 336 8.85 -7.90 14.92
CA LEU A 336 8.92 -9.35 15.13
C LEU A 336 7.65 -10.09 14.69
N CYS A 337 6.56 -9.39 14.35
CA CYS A 337 5.24 -10.00 14.10
C CYS A 337 4.69 -10.82 15.28
N ASP A 338 5.08 -10.47 16.51
CA ASP A 338 4.69 -11.14 17.74
C ASP A 338 3.45 -10.50 18.40
N LYS A 339 3.07 -9.30 17.95
CA LYS A 339 1.88 -8.61 18.44
C LYS A 339 0.68 -8.95 17.59
N THR A 340 -0.46 -9.16 18.23
CA THR A 340 -1.74 -9.43 17.55
C THR A 340 -2.52 -8.14 17.29
N CYS A 341 -3.16 -8.06 16.14
CA CYS A 341 -4.08 -6.97 15.83
C CYS A 341 -5.31 -6.97 16.78
N PRO A 342 -5.92 -5.79 17.02
CA PRO A 342 -7.19 -5.68 17.74
C PRO A 342 -8.28 -6.57 17.12
N GLU A 343 -9.23 -7.01 17.95
CA GLU A 343 -10.29 -7.94 17.53
C GLU A 343 -11.09 -7.44 16.31
N LEU A 344 -11.34 -6.13 16.25
CA LEU A 344 -12.09 -5.49 15.19
C LEU A 344 -11.50 -5.72 13.78
N CYS A 345 -10.18 -5.81 13.66
CA CYS A 345 -9.48 -5.99 12.39
C CYS A 345 -8.58 -7.25 12.35
N ARG A 346 -8.74 -8.16 13.31
CA ARG A 346 -7.91 -9.38 13.41
C ARG A 346 -7.95 -10.24 12.15
N ASN A 347 -9.10 -10.30 11.48
CA ASN A 347 -9.34 -11.11 10.28
C ASN A 347 -9.07 -10.39 8.96
N VAL A 348 -8.59 -9.14 9.00
CA VAL A 348 -8.22 -8.40 7.80
C VAL A 348 -6.75 -8.01 7.90
N SER A 349 -6.44 -6.88 8.53
CA SER A 349 -5.09 -6.49 8.93
C SER A 349 -5.16 -5.20 9.73
N CYS A 350 -4.16 -4.94 10.57
CA CYS A 350 -3.93 -3.66 11.23
C CYS A 350 -2.66 -2.99 10.68
N HIS A 351 -2.47 -1.71 11.00
CA HIS A 351 -1.29 -0.97 10.62
C HIS A 351 -0.02 -1.63 11.17
N GLN A 352 0.98 -1.84 10.32
CA GLN A 352 2.16 -2.67 10.62
C GLN A 352 3.02 -2.10 11.74
N GLU A 353 3.01 -0.77 11.91
CA GLU A 353 3.81 -0.08 12.93
C GLU A 353 3.03 0.21 14.21
N ALA A 354 1.74 0.54 14.08
CA ALA A 354 0.92 1.06 15.18
C ALA A 354 0.01 0.00 15.81
N GLY A 355 -0.33 -1.05 15.05
CA GLY A 355 -1.32 -2.04 15.46
C GLY A 355 -2.76 -1.52 15.43
N GLU A 356 -3.01 -0.34 14.88
CA GLU A 356 -4.33 0.27 14.80
C GLU A 356 -5.09 -0.25 13.58
N CYS A 357 -6.41 -0.37 13.69
CA CYS A 357 -7.24 -0.73 12.54
C CYS A 357 -7.35 0.47 11.60
N PHE A 358 -7.37 0.21 10.29
CA PHE A 358 -7.51 1.26 9.30
C PHE A 358 -8.92 1.87 9.28
N ASP A 359 -9.04 3.13 8.86
CA ASP A 359 -10.28 3.92 8.92
C ASP A 359 -11.41 3.38 8.02
N SER A 360 -11.12 2.44 7.10
CA SER A 360 -12.13 1.75 6.29
C SER A 360 -13.02 0.80 7.09
N PHE A 361 -12.68 0.52 8.35
CA PHE A 361 -13.59 -0.07 9.33
C PHE A 361 -14.36 1.06 10.00
N GLY A 362 -15.48 1.44 9.35
CA GLY A 362 -16.37 2.50 9.80
C GLY A 362 -16.44 2.62 11.31
N HIS A 363 -16.05 3.80 11.77
CA HIS A 363 -16.13 4.25 13.14
C HIS A 363 -17.53 3.93 13.71
N CYS A 364 -17.65 2.81 14.42
CA CYS A 364 -18.68 2.69 15.42
C CYS A 364 -18.14 3.48 16.61
N ASP A 365 -18.35 4.79 16.58
CA ASP A 365 -18.30 5.62 17.77
C ASP A 365 -19.25 5.01 18.80
N LEU A 366 -18.70 4.17 19.69
CA LEU A 366 -19.30 3.94 20.99
C LEU A 366 -18.93 5.14 21.86
N HIS A 367 -19.47 6.30 21.50
CA HIS A 367 -19.65 7.36 22.47
C HIS A 367 -20.64 6.86 23.52
N ASN A 368 -20.08 6.47 24.65
CA ASN A 368 -20.80 6.18 25.87
C ASN A 368 -21.47 7.46 26.38
N SER A 369 -22.69 7.73 25.92
CA SER A 369 -23.58 8.71 26.53
C SER A 369 -24.72 7.99 27.21
N ASN A 370 -24.59 7.86 28.53
CA ASN A 370 -25.68 7.58 29.45
C ASN A 370 -26.92 8.43 29.10
N GLY A 371 -28.05 7.74 29.00
CA GLY A 371 -29.40 8.18 29.35
C GLY A 371 -29.75 9.66 29.18
N GLY A 372 -30.42 9.96 28.08
CA GLY A 372 -31.26 11.16 27.95
C GLY A 372 -32.07 11.11 26.66
N LYS A 373 -33.29 10.55 26.71
CA LYS A 373 -34.27 10.75 25.65
C LYS A 373 -34.63 12.24 25.63
N VAL A 374 -34.02 13.01 24.74
CA VAL A 374 -34.52 14.34 24.40
C VAL A 374 -35.61 14.14 23.35
N GLN A 375 -36.87 14.20 23.78
CA GLN A 375 -37.99 14.42 22.87
C GLN A 375 -37.90 15.87 22.38
N LEU A 376 -37.56 16.06 21.11
CA LEU A 376 -37.76 17.34 20.42
C LEU A 376 -39.21 17.39 19.94
N THR A 377 -40.09 17.96 20.76
CA THR A 377 -41.35 18.52 20.29
C THR A 377 -41.04 19.81 19.55
N PHE A 378 -41.21 19.82 18.22
CA PHE A 378 -41.19 21.05 17.44
C PHE A 378 -42.57 21.70 17.55
N ASP A 379 -42.68 22.72 18.41
CA ASP A 379 -43.76 23.69 18.32
C ASP A 379 -43.63 24.41 16.98
N THR A 380 -44.70 24.37 16.19
CA THR A 380 -44.84 25.11 14.95
C THR A 380 -44.91 26.61 15.26
N GLY A 381 -43.74 27.26 15.35
CA GLY A 381 -43.61 28.69 15.52
C GLY A 381 -42.18 29.15 15.24
N LEU A 382 -42.03 30.10 14.31
CA LEU A 382 -40.77 30.70 13.80
C LEU A 382 -40.05 29.99 12.63
N GLY A 383 -40.81 29.72 11.57
CA GLY A 383 -40.25 29.62 10.22
C GLY A 383 -39.91 31.01 9.67
N ILE A 384 -38.66 31.47 9.89
CA ILE A 384 -37.89 32.43 9.05
C ILE A 384 -36.41 32.45 9.50
N GLY A 385 -36.08 32.13 10.76
CA GLY A 385 -34.69 32.20 11.27
C GLY A 385 -33.75 31.07 10.82
N VAL A 386 -34.26 29.83 10.67
CA VAL A 386 -33.44 28.65 10.33
C VAL A 386 -33.04 28.64 8.85
N ALA A 387 -33.90 29.16 7.97
CA ALA A 387 -33.59 29.27 6.54
C ALA A 387 -32.46 30.26 6.28
N ILE A 388 -32.42 31.38 7.02
CA ILE A 388 -31.36 32.39 6.88
C ILE A 388 -30.01 31.83 7.35
N GLY A 389 -29.99 31.05 8.45
CA GLY A 389 -28.77 30.39 8.92
C GLY A 389 -28.18 29.41 7.91
N VAL A 390 -29.01 28.56 7.30
CA VAL A 390 -28.57 27.61 6.26
C VAL A 390 -28.10 28.34 5.01
N VAL A 391 -28.80 29.40 4.57
CA VAL A 391 -28.40 30.20 3.41
C VAL A 391 -27.06 30.92 3.66
N LEU A 392 -26.83 31.46 4.85
CA LEU A 392 -25.56 32.10 5.21
C LEU A 392 -24.39 31.11 5.23
N ILE A 393 -24.60 29.89 5.74
CA ILE A 393 -23.59 28.83 5.71
C ILE A 393 -23.27 28.44 4.27
N ILE A 394 -24.29 28.23 3.43
CA ILE A 394 -24.08 27.93 2.00
C ILE A 394 -23.35 29.07 1.28
N ILE A 395 -23.68 30.33 1.58
CA ILE A 395 -22.98 31.49 1.02
C ILE A 395 -21.51 31.51 1.48
N LEU A 396 -21.22 31.21 2.75
CA LEU A 396 -19.84 31.13 3.26
C LEU A 396 -19.04 30.01 2.58
N GLU A 397 -19.64 28.83 2.39
CA GLU A 397 -19.04 27.72 1.64
C GLU A 397 -18.76 28.09 0.17
N ILE A 398 -19.71 28.77 -0.49
CA ILE A 398 -19.51 29.26 -1.86
C ILE A 398 -18.42 30.34 -1.91
N VAL A 399 -18.38 31.27 -0.96
CA VAL A 399 -17.35 32.32 -0.89
C VAL A 399 -15.98 31.70 -0.63
N ALA A 400 -15.88 30.71 0.26
CA ALA A 400 -14.65 29.96 0.50
C ALA A 400 -14.22 29.20 -0.77
N ALA A 401 -15.14 28.50 -1.43
CA ALA A 401 -14.88 27.80 -2.69
C ALA A 401 -14.42 28.75 -3.79
N VAL A 402 -15.04 29.93 -3.94
CA VAL A 402 -14.64 30.96 -4.91
C VAL A 402 -13.29 31.57 -4.54
N PHE A 403 -13.00 31.77 -3.27
CA PHE A 403 -11.69 32.26 -2.80
C PHE A 403 -10.59 31.24 -3.07
N LEU A 404 -10.81 29.97 -2.74
CA LEU A 404 -9.92 28.85 -3.06
C LEU A 404 -9.75 28.71 -4.56
N TYR A 405 -10.83 28.83 -5.34
CA TYR A 405 -10.78 28.79 -6.81
C TYR A 405 -10.00 29.97 -7.40
N LYS A 406 -10.18 31.19 -6.89
CA LYS A 406 -9.41 32.37 -7.33
C LYS A 406 -7.94 32.28 -6.93
N ARG A 407 -7.64 31.78 -5.73
CA ARG A 407 -6.26 31.54 -5.25
C ARG A 407 -5.58 30.47 -6.11
N TRP A 408 -6.29 29.39 -6.42
CA TRP A 408 -5.86 28.37 -7.37
C TRP A 408 -5.65 28.96 -8.78
N GLN A 409 -6.57 29.79 -9.27
CA GLN A 409 -6.47 30.44 -10.58
C GLN A 409 -5.29 31.42 -10.65
N GLN A 410 -5.00 32.17 -9.58
CA GLN A 410 -3.84 33.06 -9.48
C GLN A 410 -2.53 32.28 -9.48
N ASN A 411 -2.42 31.22 -8.68
CA ASN A 411 -1.26 30.33 -8.71
C ASN A 411 -1.06 29.75 -10.12
N ARG A 412 -2.15 29.33 -10.78
CA ARG A 412 -2.09 28.81 -12.15
C ARG A 412 -1.57 29.84 -13.17
N ARG A 413 -1.84 31.13 -12.98
CA ARG A 413 -1.29 32.21 -13.84
C ARG A 413 0.21 32.42 -13.63
N LEU A 414 0.70 32.34 -12.38
CA LEU A 414 2.13 32.39 -12.06
C LEU A 414 2.89 31.24 -12.75
N CYS A 415 2.30 30.05 -12.78
CA CYS A 415 2.89 28.84 -13.37
C CYS A 415 2.96 28.81 -14.90
N LEU A 416 2.13 29.61 -15.58
CA LEU A 416 2.13 29.70 -17.04
C LEU A 416 3.10 30.76 -17.58
N SER A 417 3.67 31.60 -16.70
CA SER A 417 4.55 32.72 -17.08
C SER A 417 6.01 32.32 -17.31
N ASP A 418 6.42 31.10 -16.95
CA ASP A 418 7.83 30.69 -16.86
C ASP A 418 8.32 29.82 -18.03
N LYS A 419 7.66 29.83 -19.19
CA LYS A 419 8.19 29.18 -20.41
C LYS A 419 9.25 30.09 -21.07
N PRO A 420 10.51 29.64 -21.24
CA PRO A 420 11.48 30.38 -22.03
C PRO A 420 11.06 30.37 -23.50
N TYR A 421 10.92 31.57 -24.06
CA TYR A 421 10.82 31.82 -25.48
C TYR A 421 12.21 31.55 -26.10
N ASP A 422 12.41 30.36 -26.67
CA ASP A 422 13.03 30.16 -28.00
C ASP A 422 13.50 28.71 -28.22
N SER A 423 12.97 28.13 -29.30
CA SER A 423 13.63 27.28 -30.31
C SER A 423 12.73 26.12 -30.75
N LEU A 424 12.17 26.26 -31.97
CA LEU A 424 11.97 25.24 -33.01
C LEU A 424 10.78 25.59 -33.91
N HIS A 425 11.11 26.34 -34.96
CA HIS A 425 10.50 26.10 -36.27
C HIS A 425 10.73 24.63 -36.65
N LYS A 426 9.68 23.80 -36.60
CA LYS A 426 9.29 22.81 -37.64
C LYS A 426 8.25 21.82 -37.11
N SER A 427 7.02 21.93 -37.61
CA SER A 427 6.14 20.83 -38.04
C SER A 427 4.75 21.42 -38.29
N ASP A 428 4.55 22.04 -39.46
CA ASP A 428 3.27 22.62 -39.88
C ASP A 428 2.21 21.57 -40.30
N SER A 429 2.35 20.30 -39.91
CA SER A 429 1.36 19.26 -40.26
C SER A 429 0.42 18.85 -39.11
N GLU A 430 0.72 19.18 -37.85
CA GLU A 430 -0.12 18.77 -36.71
C GLU A 430 -1.07 19.87 -36.19
N ILE A 431 -0.89 21.13 -36.60
CA ILE A 431 -1.73 22.27 -36.17
C ILE A 431 -3.08 22.33 -36.94
N SER A 432 -3.21 21.62 -38.06
CA SER A 432 -4.45 21.58 -38.86
C SER A 432 -5.55 20.72 -38.22
N HIS A 433 -5.17 19.62 -37.54
CA HIS A 433 -6.14 18.69 -36.96
C HIS A 433 -6.81 19.26 -35.70
N TYR A 434 -6.05 19.96 -34.85
CA TYR A 434 -6.58 20.54 -33.60
C TYR A 434 -7.47 21.77 -33.85
N LYS A 435 -7.18 22.58 -34.88
CA LYS A 435 -8.04 23.71 -35.27
C LYS A 435 -9.39 23.24 -35.84
N THR A 436 -9.43 22.09 -36.49
CA THR A 436 -10.67 21.51 -37.06
C THR A 436 -11.59 20.96 -35.96
N LEU A 437 -11.03 20.30 -34.93
CA LEU A 437 -11.79 19.81 -33.76
C LEU A 437 -12.37 20.94 -32.89
N GLN A 438 -11.63 22.04 -32.70
CA GLN A 438 -12.16 23.19 -31.96
C GLN A 438 -13.30 23.90 -32.71
N PHE A 439 -13.24 23.97 -34.05
CA PHE A 439 -14.31 24.59 -34.85
C PHE A 439 -15.60 23.75 -34.83
N GLN A 440 -15.49 22.41 -34.86
CA GLN A 440 -16.64 21.51 -34.74
C GLN A 440 -17.29 21.56 -33.34
N THR A 441 -16.49 21.66 -32.28
CA THR A 441 -17.02 21.76 -30.90
C THR A 441 -17.73 23.09 -30.65
N LEU A 442 -17.28 24.18 -31.29
CA LEU A 442 -17.94 25.50 -31.24
C LEU A 442 -19.24 25.56 -32.05
N GLN A 443 -19.31 24.85 -33.19
CA GLN A 443 -20.53 24.71 -33.98
C GLN A 443 -21.60 23.91 -33.21
N PHE A 444 -21.22 22.80 -32.56
CA PHE A 444 -22.13 21.99 -31.76
C PHE A 444 -22.69 22.75 -30.55
N LYS A 445 -21.87 23.55 -29.86
CA LYS A 445 -22.33 24.43 -28.77
C LYS A 445 -23.28 25.55 -29.24
N ARG A 446 -23.16 26.03 -30.48
CA ARG A 446 -24.10 27.01 -31.06
C ARG A 446 -25.44 26.38 -31.42
N LEU A 447 -25.43 25.13 -31.92
CA LEU A 447 -26.65 24.38 -32.21
C LEU A 447 -27.44 24.07 -30.94
N LEU A 448 -26.78 23.55 -29.89
CA LEU A 448 -27.43 23.26 -28.60
C LEU A 448 -28.02 24.51 -27.94
N LYS A 449 -27.34 25.66 -28.07
CA LYS A 449 -27.83 26.93 -27.53
C LYS A 449 -29.06 27.44 -28.29
N ASN A 450 -29.13 27.21 -29.61
CA ASN A 450 -30.27 27.63 -30.40
C ASN A 450 -31.49 26.73 -30.14
N ASP A 451 -31.32 25.42 -29.99
CA ASP A 451 -32.42 24.50 -29.68
C ASP A 451 -33.05 24.82 -28.30
N ILE A 452 -32.23 25.04 -27.27
CA ILE A 452 -32.69 25.42 -25.93
C ILE A 452 -33.40 26.79 -25.94
N MET A 453 -32.93 27.75 -26.74
CA MET A 453 -33.58 29.06 -26.88
C MET A 453 -34.89 29.01 -27.68
N THR A 454 -35.10 27.96 -28.49
CA THR A 454 -36.34 27.78 -29.28
C THR A 454 -37.43 27.14 -28.41
N GLU A 455 -37.06 26.20 -27.54
CA GLU A 455 -37.96 25.59 -26.54
C GLU A 455 -38.46 26.60 -25.50
N LEU A 456 -37.56 27.46 -24.97
CA LEU A 456 -37.94 28.52 -24.01
C LEU A 456 -38.87 29.58 -24.62
N ARG A 457 -38.78 29.82 -25.94
CA ARG A 457 -39.65 30.76 -26.66
C ARG A 457 -41.05 30.18 -26.95
N SER A 458 -41.18 28.84 -27.00
CA SER A 458 -42.48 28.17 -27.15
C SER A 458 -43.29 28.10 -25.84
N ASP A 459 -42.64 28.13 -24.68
CA ASP A 459 -43.34 28.16 -23.38
C ASP A 459 -43.83 29.57 -22.99
N GLU A 460 -43.08 30.63 -23.35
CA GLU A 460 -43.50 32.03 -23.10
C GLU A 460 -44.74 32.42 -23.91
N THR A 461 -44.90 31.90 -25.13
CA THR A 461 -46.07 32.16 -25.99
C THR A 461 -47.31 31.35 -25.58
N ARG A 462 -47.14 30.24 -24.85
CA ARG A 462 -48.24 29.42 -24.32
C ARG A 462 -48.80 29.96 -23.00
N SER A 463 -47.97 30.63 -22.20
CA SER A 463 -48.40 31.32 -20.97
C SER A 463 -49.19 32.60 -21.24
N SER A 464 -48.95 33.31 -22.35
CA SER A 464 -49.65 34.56 -22.69
C SER A 464 -51.00 34.38 -23.42
N ALA A 465 -51.34 33.16 -23.84
CA ALA A 465 -52.60 32.83 -24.51
C ALA A 465 -53.67 32.27 -23.57
N ALA A 466 -53.32 31.89 -22.34
CA ALA A 466 -54.23 31.30 -21.35
C ALA A 466 -54.95 32.33 -20.45
N GLU A 467 -54.65 33.63 -20.57
CA GLU A 467 -55.27 34.72 -19.78
C GLU A 467 -56.37 35.51 -20.51
N ARG A 468 -56.74 35.11 -21.73
CA ARG A 468 -57.92 35.67 -22.43
C ARG A 468 -58.78 34.54 -23.01
N GLU A 469 -59.59 33.90 -22.17
CA GLU A 469 -60.90 33.31 -22.52
C GLU A 469 -61.44 32.50 -21.33
N SER A 470 -62.06 33.20 -20.36
CA SER A 470 -63.14 32.61 -19.54
C SER A 470 -63.91 33.70 -18.79
N GLN A 471 -64.93 34.25 -19.45
CA GLN A 471 -66.09 34.81 -18.78
C GLN A 471 -67.34 34.15 -19.37
N THR A 472 -68.14 33.55 -18.49
CA THR A 472 -69.59 33.24 -18.63
C THR A 472 -69.98 32.17 -19.69
N SER A 473 -70.88 31.19 -19.48
CA SER A 473 -71.81 30.86 -18.39
C SER A 473 -72.70 29.63 -18.76
N TYR A 474 -73.26 28.96 -17.73
CA TYR A 474 -74.50 28.12 -17.66
C TYR A 474 -74.54 26.64 -18.18
N GLU A 475 -74.46 25.69 -17.22
CA GLU A 475 -75.33 24.54 -16.80
C GLU A 475 -76.50 23.97 -17.69
N PRO A 476 -77.12 22.78 -17.39
CA PRO A 476 -76.73 21.62 -16.52
C PRO A 476 -77.14 20.17 -17.01
N MET A 477 -76.85 19.16 -16.16
CA MET A 477 -77.44 17.79 -15.98
C MET A 477 -77.16 16.70 -17.04
N SER A 478 -76.90 15.41 -16.74
CA SER A 478 -76.94 14.59 -15.51
C SER A 478 -76.35 13.18 -15.76
N SER A 479 -75.77 12.57 -14.71
CA SER A 479 -75.63 11.11 -14.45
C SER A 479 -74.74 10.27 -15.40
N LEU A 480 -73.99 9.25 -15.00
CA LEU A 480 -74.10 8.27 -13.91
C LEU A 480 -72.67 7.71 -13.64
N ALA A 481 -72.38 7.36 -12.37
CA ALA A 481 -71.60 6.21 -11.83
C ALA A 481 -70.35 5.71 -12.60
N THR A 482 -69.18 5.38 -12.05
CA THR A 482 -68.70 4.81 -10.77
C THR A 482 -67.21 4.56 -11.07
N GLN A 483 -66.19 4.99 -10.31
CA GLN A 483 -65.64 4.43 -9.07
C GLN A 483 -64.31 5.16 -8.83
N SER A 484 -63.97 5.38 -7.56
CA SER A 484 -62.67 5.88 -7.07
C SER A 484 -62.17 4.93 -5.96
N PRO A 485 -61.09 5.24 -5.22
CA PRO A 485 -59.67 5.16 -5.56
C PRO A 485 -58.93 4.32 -4.49
N THR A 486 -57.58 4.34 -4.44
CA THR A 486 -56.67 4.37 -3.25
C THR A 486 -55.32 3.70 -3.57
N GLN A 487 -54.17 4.39 -3.53
CA GLN A 487 -53.39 4.97 -2.42
C GLN A 487 -52.47 3.96 -1.70
N LEU A 488 -51.17 4.07 -2.03
CA LEU A 488 -50.04 4.44 -1.14
C LEU A 488 -49.70 3.64 0.14
N SER A 489 -48.43 3.21 0.15
CA SER A 489 -47.48 3.00 1.27
C SER A 489 -47.63 1.81 2.23
N LYS A 490 -46.52 1.07 2.38
CA LYS A 490 -45.69 1.08 3.62
C LYS A 490 -44.39 0.26 3.45
N HIS A 491 -43.30 0.84 3.93
CA HIS A 491 -42.01 0.19 4.22
C HIS A 491 -42.14 -0.82 5.39
N ILE A 492 -41.30 -1.87 5.41
CA ILE A 492 -40.36 -2.19 6.52
C ILE A 492 -39.44 -3.38 6.14
N SER A 493 -38.18 -3.24 6.58
CA SER A 493 -36.94 -4.04 6.54
C SER A 493 -36.97 -5.57 6.54
N VAL A 494 -35.97 -6.21 5.89
CA VAL A 494 -34.99 -7.19 6.46
C VAL A 494 -33.76 -7.29 5.52
N CYS A 495 -32.55 -7.00 6.00
CA CYS A 495 -31.30 -7.50 5.39
C CYS A 495 -30.76 -8.63 6.28
N LYS A 496 -30.97 -9.87 5.84
CA LYS A 496 -30.23 -11.06 6.27
C LYS A 496 -29.23 -11.36 5.16
N ASN A 497 -27.94 -11.47 5.47
CA ASN A 497 -27.03 -12.25 4.63
C ASN A 497 -26.48 -13.39 5.49
N ASP A 498 -27.01 -14.58 5.22
CA ASP A 498 -26.49 -15.87 5.68
C ASP A 498 -25.19 -16.17 4.93
N TYR A 499 -24.12 -16.41 5.67
CA TYR A 499 -22.99 -17.19 5.18
C TYR A 499 -23.38 -18.68 5.25
N ARG A 500 -23.47 -19.33 4.09
CA ARG A 500 -23.43 -20.80 4.01
C ARG A 500 -22.29 -21.24 3.09
N THR A 501 -21.28 -21.79 3.73
CA THR A 501 -20.33 -22.74 3.15
C THR A 501 -21.01 -24.08 2.87
N SER A 502 -20.83 -24.65 1.67
CA SER A 502 -20.66 -26.10 1.50
C SER A 502 -20.17 -26.44 0.09
N SER A 503 -19.08 -27.20 0.06
CA SER A 503 -18.52 -27.98 -1.05
C SER A 503 -19.51 -28.92 -1.73
N LEU A 504 -19.31 -29.25 -3.02
CA LEU A 504 -19.07 -30.61 -3.56
C LEU A 504 -19.24 -30.67 -5.11
N TYR A 505 -18.15 -31.09 -5.77
CA TYR A 505 -18.02 -32.02 -6.91
C TYR A 505 -19.00 -32.05 -8.12
N ALA A 506 -18.35 -32.06 -9.29
CA ALA A 506 -18.52 -32.95 -10.46
C ALA A 506 -19.57 -32.69 -11.57
N ASN A 507 -19.07 -32.93 -12.80
CA ASN A 507 -19.71 -33.19 -14.10
C ASN A 507 -20.12 -31.99 -14.98
N MET A 508 -19.26 -31.62 -15.94
CA MET A 508 -19.37 -32.02 -17.36
C MET A 508 -18.08 -31.70 -18.12
#